data_AF-B6BPP9-F1
#
_entry.id   AF-B6BPP9-F1
#
_cell.length_a   1.000
_cell.length_b   1.000
_cell.length_c   1.000
_cell.angle_alpha   90.00
_cell.angle_beta   90.00
_cell.angle_gamma   90.00
#
_symmetry.space_group_name_H-M   'P 1'
#
loop_
_entity.id
_entity.type
_entity.pdbx_description
1 polymer ?
#
loop_
_entity_poly.entity_id
_entity_poly.type
_entity_poly.pdbx_seq_one_letter_code
_entity_poly.pdbx_strand_id
1 'polypeptide(L)'
;MKKILISFILTLSTISITQADNHVKITEQQAGSSYSQNTEDTFKNEIGNCEDSGVLMLRATVKNDISRSSPEKASEAEALMKEGMKLCNENRVFEAKLKLEDAKTTARAGLVDGEDPSITKVVVDNNEITKDEKPWWKFW
;
A
#
# COMPACT_ATOMS: atom_id res chain seq x y z
N MET A 1 10.31 3.47 70.38
CA MET A 1 9.89 2.15 69.84
C MET A 1 8.42 2.19 69.50
N LYS A 2 8.04 1.41 68.47
CA LYS A 2 6.71 1.15 67.91
C LYS A 2 6.19 2.09 66.82
N LYS A 3 6.25 1.51 65.61
CA LYS A 3 5.71 1.92 64.31
C LYS A 3 4.22 1.54 64.22
N ILE A 4 3.60 2.05 63.13
CA ILE A 4 2.51 1.47 62.30
C ILE A 4 1.14 2.12 62.45
N LEU A 5 0.71 2.84 61.40
CA LEU A 5 -0.50 2.60 60.58
C LEU A 5 -0.51 3.66 59.45
N ILE A 6 -0.02 3.37 58.25
CA ILE A 6 -0.70 2.74 57.09
C ILE A 6 -1.57 3.73 56.28
N SER A 7 -1.09 3.96 55.06
CA SER A 7 -1.82 4.12 53.78
C SER A 7 -2.56 5.40 53.38
N PHE A 8 -2.34 5.72 52.08
CA PHE A 8 -3.27 6.29 51.10
C PHE A 8 -3.56 7.79 51.27
N ILE A 9 -3.21 8.70 50.35
CA ILE A 9 -3.55 8.70 48.93
C ILE A 9 -2.50 9.43 48.10
N LEU A 10 -2.16 8.75 47.02
CA LEU A 10 -1.39 9.13 45.83
C LEU A 10 -2.04 10.31 45.08
N THR A 11 -1.20 11.11 44.42
CA THR A 11 -1.48 11.80 43.14
C THR A 11 -2.60 12.85 43.12
N LEU A 12 -2.22 14.10 43.41
CA LEU A 12 -2.93 15.25 42.87
C LEU A 12 -2.61 15.34 41.36
N SER A 13 -3.57 14.88 40.57
CA SER A 13 -3.61 14.88 39.11
C SER A 13 -3.39 16.29 38.54
N THR A 14 -2.25 16.51 37.89
CA THR A 14 -2.10 17.59 36.91
C THR A 14 -2.76 17.13 35.62
N ILE A 15 -4.01 17.54 35.39
CA ILE A 15 -4.68 17.38 34.11
C ILE A 15 -4.08 18.40 33.15
N SER A 16 -3.00 18.03 32.48
CA SER A 16 -2.57 18.71 31.26
C SER A 16 -3.59 18.35 30.19
N ILE A 17 -4.43 19.30 29.80
CA ILE A 17 -5.31 19.18 28.63
C ILE A 17 -4.40 19.31 27.41
N THR A 18 -3.83 18.19 26.96
CA THR A 18 -3.27 18.08 25.61
C THR A 18 -4.44 18.15 24.64
N GLN A 19 -4.57 19.29 23.94
CA GLN A 19 -5.39 19.35 22.74
C GLN A 19 -4.82 18.34 21.74
N ALA A 20 -5.57 17.27 21.47
CA ALA A 20 -5.30 16.39 20.34
C ALA A 20 -5.64 17.16 19.07
N ASP A 21 -4.60 17.71 18.44
CA ASP A 21 -4.67 18.22 17.08
C ASP A 21 -4.94 17.04 16.13
N ASN A 22 -6.20 16.94 15.68
CA ASN A 22 -6.66 15.93 14.73
C ASN A 22 -6.50 16.41 13.27
N HIS A 23 -5.53 17.26 12.97
CA HIS A 23 -5.10 17.43 11.59
C HIS A 23 -4.53 16.09 11.10
N VAL A 24 -5.38 15.30 10.44
CA VAL A 24 -4.95 14.30 9.47
C VAL A 24 -3.98 15.03 8.55
N LYS A 25 -2.68 14.81 8.76
CA LYS A 25 -1.67 15.25 7.81
C LYS A 25 -1.98 14.51 6.53
N ILE A 26 -2.67 15.18 5.62
CA ILE A 26 -2.69 14.78 4.22
C ILE A 26 -1.23 14.75 3.84
N THR A 27 -0.65 13.56 3.72
CA THR A 27 0.68 13.38 3.14
C THR A 27 0.60 14.06 1.78
N GLU A 28 1.21 15.24 1.66
CA GLU A 28 1.26 15.96 0.39
C GLU A 28 1.77 14.97 -0.66
N GLN A 29 1.09 14.88 -1.81
CA GLN A 29 1.57 14.07 -2.91
C GLN A 29 2.93 14.63 -3.33
N GLN A 30 4.01 13.95 -2.96
CA GLN A 30 5.38 14.46 -3.10
C GLN A 30 5.96 14.29 -4.51
N ALA A 31 5.14 13.87 -5.49
CA ALA A 31 5.58 13.71 -6.87
C ALA A 31 6.12 15.05 -7.41
N GLY A 32 7.42 15.12 -7.70
CA GLY A 32 8.06 16.31 -8.26
C GLY A 32 8.41 17.42 -7.26
N SER A 33 8.29 17.19 -5.94
CA SER A 33 8.73 18.14 -4.92
C SER A 33 10.25 18.12 -4.71
N SER A 34 10.83 19.18 -4.11
CA SER A 34 12.25 19.21 -3.70
C SER A 34 12.62 18.17 -2.63
N TYR A 35 11.65 17.41 -2.11
CA TYR A 35 11.86 16.25 -1.26
C TYR A 35 12.15 14.98 -2.11
N SER A 36 11.68 14.95 -3.35
CA SER A 36 11.95 13.88 -4.32
C SER A 36 13.26 14.13 -5.08
N GLN A 37 14.34 14.46 -4.35
CA GLN A 37 15.69 14.58 -4.94
C GLN A 37 16.25 13.24 -5.43
N ASN A 38 15.62 12.13 -5.02
CA ASN A 38 16.05 10.78 -5.32
C ASN A 38 14.97 9.96 -6.05
N THR A 39 14.13 10.61 -6.84
CA THR A 39 13.12 9.88 -7.62
C THR A 39 13.79 8.94 -8.61
N GLU A 40 14.85 9.39 -9.26
CA GLU A 40 15.59 8.60 -10.24
C GLU A 40 16.29 7.38 -9.63
N ASP A 41 17.02 7.49 -8.51
CA ASP A 41 17.66 6.30 -7.94
C ASP A 41 16.65 5.39 -7.24
N THR A 42 15.52 5.93 -6.76
CA THR A 42 14.39 5.11 -6.30
C THR A 42 13.79 4.31 -7.45
N PHE A 43 13.55 4.94 -8.60
CA PHE A 43 13.08 4.22 -9.80
C PHE A 43 14.10 3.17 -10.23
N LYS A 44 15.39 3.50 -10.32
CA LYS A 44 16.45 2.53 -10.65
C LYS A 44 16.53 1.37 -9.66
N ASN A 45 16.35 1.61 -8.36
CA ASN A 45 16.34 0.51 -7.39
C ASN A 45 15.09 -0.38 -7.51
N GLU A 46 13.95 0.18 -7.91
CA GLU A 46 12.67 -0.52 -7.91
C GLU A 46 12.35 -1.23 -9.23
N ILE A 47 12.81 -0.69 -10.36
CA ILE A 47 12.57 -1.26 -11.70
C ILE A 47 13.86 -1.53 -12.49
N GLY A 48 15.00 -1.00 -12.07
CA GLY A 48 16.30 -1.26 -12.68
C GLY A 48 16.33 -1.01 -14.18
N ASN A 49 16.89 -1.97 -14.92
CA ASN A 49 16.98 -1.98 -16.38
C ASN A 49 15.77 -2.73 -17.02
N CYS A 50 14.73 -3.04 -16.24
CA CYS A 50 13.55 -3.74 -16.74
C CYS A 50 12.65 -2.77 -17.52
N GLU A 51 12.69 -2.84 -18.85
CA GLU A 51 11.88 -1.99 -19.74
C GLU A 51 10.64 -2.71 -20.32
N ASP A 52 10.44 -4.01 -20.03
CA ASP A 52 9.26 -4.75 -20.50
C ASP A 52 7.99 -4.26 -19.76
N SER A 53 7.12 -3.58 -20.50
CA SER A 53 5.88 -3.01 -19.96
C SER A 53 4.94 -4.05 -19.36
N GLY A 54 4.95 -5.29 -19.88
CA GLY A 54 4.17 -6.39 -19.33
C GLY A 54 4.65 -6.81 -17.94
N VAL A 55 5.96 -6.90 -17.74
CA VAL A 55 6.58 -7.14 -16.42
C VAL A 55 6.24 -5.99 -15.47
N LEU A 56 6.37 -4.74 -15.90
CA LEU A 56 6.10 -3.57 -15.06
C LEU A 56 4.62 -3.49 -14.64
N MET A 57 3.70 -3.79 -15.56
CA MET A 57 2.26 -3.85 -15.27
C MET A 57 1.93 -5.00 -14.30
N LEU A 58 2.57 -6.15 -14.48
CA LEU A 58 2.38 -7.28 -13.59
C LEU A 58 2.94 -7.00 -12.19
N ARG A 59 4.10 -6.33 -12.08
CA ARG A 59 4.61 -5.81 -10.80
C ARG A 59 3.62 -4.87 -10.13
N ALA A 60 3.05 -3.93 -10.87
CA ALA A 60 2.05 -3.01 -10.32
C ALA A 60 0.81 -3.77 -9.79
N THR A 61 0.35 -4.78 -10.53
CA THR A 61 -0.75 -5.67 -10.11
C THR A 61 -0.40 -6.40 -8.82
N VAL A 62 0.80 -6.99 -8.74
CA VAL A 62 1.28 -7.68 -7.53
C VAL A 62 1.35 -6.72 -6.33
N LYS A 63 1.87 -5.50 -6.51
CA LYS A 63 1.90 -4.49 -5.42
C LYS A 63 0.50 -4.12 -4.93
N ASN A 64 -0.46 -4.01 -5.84
CA ASN A 64 -1.85 -3.76 -5.49
C ASN A 64 -2.43 -4.93 -4.67
N ASP A 65 -2.21 -6.17 -5.10
CA ASP A 65 -2.72 -7.36 -4.41
C ASP A 65 -2.03 -7.54 -3.04
N ILE A 66 -0.72 -7.28 -2.93
CA ILE A 66 0.03 -7.29 -1.66
C ILE A 66 -0.58 -6.32 -0.64
N SER A 67 -0.98 -5.12 -1.07
CA SER A 67 -1.51 -4.09 -0.15
C SER A 67 -2.82 -4.50 0.54
N ARG A 68 -3.48 -5.54 0.04
CA ARG A 68 -4.76 -6.08 0.52
C ARG A 68 -4.61 -7.49 1.10
N SER A 69 -3.42 -8.08 0.98
CA SER A 69 -3.16 -9.46 1.40
C SER A 69 -2.85 -9.54 2.89
N SER A 70 -3.08 -10.72 3.47
CA SER A 70 -2.65 -11.02 4.84
C SER A 70 -1.13 -10.82 4.99
N PRO A 71 -0.62 -10.42 6.18
CA PRO A 71 0.80 -10.09 6.36
C PRO A 71 1.78 -11.19 5.92
N GLU A 72 1.42 -12.46 6.15
CA GLU A 72 2.22 -13.62 5.75
C GLU A 72 2.33 -13.72 4.23
N LYS A 73 1.20 -13.65 3.53
CA LYS A 73 1.14 -13.78 2.06
C LYS A 73 1.68 -12.55 1.35
N ALA A 74 1.49 -11.36 1.93
CA ALA A 74 2.13 -10.12 1.49
C ALA A 74 3.65 -10.27 1.48
N SER A 75 4.25 -10.78 2.57
CA SER A 75 5.70 -10.97 2.68
C SER A 75 6.23 -12.01 1.69
N GLU A 76 5.55 -13.14 1.50
CA GLU A 76 5.95 -14.16 0.51
C GLU A 76 5.86 -13.60 -0.92
N ALA A 77 4.76 -12.92 -1.26
CA ALA A 77 4.57 -12.32 -2.57
C ALA A 77 5.60 -11.22 -2.85
N GLU A 78 5.99 -10.43 -1.86
CA GLU A 78 7.03 -9.41 -2.02
C GLU A 78 8.40 -10.03 -2.35
N ALA A 79 8.74 -11.15 -1.73
CA ALA A 79 9.98 -11.88 -2.04
C ALA A 79 9.97 -12.40 -3.49
N LEU A 80 8.86 -13.04 -3.91
CA LEU A 80 8.69 -13.51 -5.30
C LEU A 80 8.74 -12.35 -6.30
N MET A 81 8.13 -11.21 -5.97
CA MET A 81 8.17 -10.01 -6.80
C MET A 81 9.60 -9.48 -6.98
N LYS A 82 10.38 -9.42 -5.90
CA LYS A 82 11.80 -9.03 -5.93
C LYS A 82 12.61 -9.98 -6.81
N GLU A 83 12.39 -11.29 -6.71
CA GLU A 83 13.02 -12.28 -7.58
C GLU A 83 12.64 -12.08 -9.06
N GLY A 84 11.35 -11.84 -9.35
CA GLY A 84 10.88 -11.55 -10.71
C GLY A 84 11.52 -10.29 -11.31
N MET A 85 11.65 -9.22 -10.52
CA MET A 85 12.30 -8.00 -10.98
C MET A 85 13.81 -8.17 -11.19
N LYS A 86 14.48 -8.97 -10.35
CA LYS A 86 15.88 -9.34 -10.57
C LYS A 86 16.06 -10.05 -11.92
N LEU A 87 15.20 -11.02 -12.24
CA LEU A 87 15.22 -11.72 -13.52
C LEU A 87 15.01 -10.76 -14.70
N CYS A 88 14.10 -9.79 -14.56
CA CYS A 88 13.89 -8.81 -15.62
C CYS A 88 15.13 -7.93 -15.86
N ASN A 89 15.80 -7.51 -14.78
CA ASN A 89 17.06 -6.74 -14.87
C ASN A 89 18.20 -7.53 -15.53
N GLU A 90 18.13 -8.86 -15.51
CA GLU A 90 19.04 -9.79 -16.21
C GLU A 90 18.58 -10.06 -17.67
N ASN A 91 17.61 -9.31 -18.20
CA ASN A 91 16.96 -9.53 -19.51
C ASN A 91 16.24 -10.88 -19.66
N ARG A 92 15.91 -11.56 -18.56
CA ARG A 92 15.18 -12.84 -18.54
C ARG A 92 13.67 -12.61 -18.41
N VAL A 93 13.10 -11.88 -19.38
CA VAL A 93 11.72 -11.37 -19.34
C VAL A 93 10.67 -12.46 -19.15
N PHE A 94 10.79 -13.61 -19.83
CA PHE A 94 9.82 -14.69 -19.71
C PHE A 94 9.79 -15.28 -18.29
N GLU A 95 10.96 -15.53 -17.71
CA GLU A 95 11.10 -16.06 -16.36
C GLU A 95 10.64 -15.04 -15.31
N ALA A 96 10.90 -13.75 -15.54
CA ALA A 96 10.38 -12.67 -14.72
C ALA A 96 8.84 -12.68 -14.69
N LYS A 97 8.18 -12.87 -15.85
CA LYS A 97 6.71 -12.96 -15.93
C LYS A 97 6.18 -14.16 -15.15
N LEU A 98 6.77 -15.34 -15.33
CA LEU A 98 6.38 -16.54 -14.56
C LEU A 98 6.49 -16.29 -13.05
N LYS A 99 7.61 -15.71 -12.61
CA LYS A 99 7.85 -15.45 -11.19
C LYS A 99 6.89 -14.41 -10.60
N LEU A 100 6.52 -13.40 -11.38
CA LEU A 100 5.54 -12.41 -10.96
C LEU A 100 4.10 -12.96 -10.99
N GLU A 101 3.79 -13.93 -11.84
CA GLU A 101 2.52 -14.67 -11.80
C GLU A 101 2.42 -15.52 -10.52
N ASP A 102 3.52 -16.13 -10.08
CA ASP A 102 3.59 -16.79 -8.77
C ASP A 102 3.36 -15.79 -7.64
N ALA A 103 4.01 -14.63 -7.70
CA ALA A 103 3.84 -13.56 -6.71
C ALA A 103 2.38 -13.10 -6.62
N LYS A 104 1.71 -12.93 -7.77
CA LYS A 104 0.29 -12.56 -7.86
C LYS A 104 -0.60 -13.62 -7.22
N THR A 105 -0.35 -14.89 -7.53
CA THR A 105 -1.10 -16.03 -6.97
C THR A 105 -0.96 -16.08 -5.45
N THR A 106 0.26 -15.92 -4.94
CA THR A 106 0.53 -15.89 -3.50
C THR A 106 -0.16 -14.72 -2.80
N ALA A 107 -0.07 -13.51 -3.37
CA ALA A 107 -0.75 -12.34 -2.81
C ALA A 107 -2.27 -12.56 -2.73
N ARG A 108 -2.86 -13.11 -3.80
CA ARG A 108 -4.32 -13.37 -3.87
C ARG A 108 -4.80 -14.44 -2.89
N ALA A 109 -3.97 -15.44 -2.60
CA ALA A 109 -4.30 -16.45 -1.59
C ALA A 109 -4.46 -15.88 -0.17
N GLY A 110 -3.93 -14.67 0.09
CA GLY A 110 -4.09 -13.96 1.36
C GLY A 110 -5.23 -12.94 1.40
N LEU A 111 -6.02 -12.80 0.33
CA LEU A 111 -7.17 -11.89 0.29
C LEU A 111 -8.36 -12.48 1.05
N VAL A 112 -9.12 -11.63 1.73
CA VAL A 112 -10.42 -12.03 2.31
C VAL A 112 -11.47 -12.10 1.19
N ASP A 113 -12.40 -13.05 1.26
CA ASP A 113 -13.46 -13.22 0.25
C ASP A 113 -14.17 -11.89 -0.08
N GLY A 114 -14.05 -11.43 -1.32
CA GLY A 114 -14.59 -10.15 -1.81
C GLY A 114 -13.57 -9.02 -1.97
N GLU A 115 -12.32 -9.20 -1.53
CA GLU A 115 -11.20 -8.31 -1.83
C GLU A 115 -10.42 -8.72 -3.08
N ASP A 116 -10.68 -9.91 -3.60
CA ASP A 116 -10.15 -10.37 -4.88
C ASP A 116 -10.73 -9.54 -6.04
N PRO A 117 -9.92 -8.72 -6.72
CA PRO A 117 -10.38 -7.90 -7.85
C PRO A 117 -10.78 -8.73 -9.08
N SER A 118 -10.46 -10.03 -9.13
CA SER A 118 -10.95 -10.94 -10.17
C SER A 118 -12.41 -11.36 -9.96
N ILE A 119 -12.93 -11.21 -8.73
CA ILE A 119 -14.34 -11.45 -8.41
C ILE A 119 -15.09 -10.13 -8.55
N THR A 120 -15.43 -9.76 -9.78
CA THR A 120 -16.37 -8.66 -10.02
C THR A 120 -17.74 -9.05 -9.49
N LYS A 121 -18.10 -8.62 -8.27
CA LYS A 121 -19.49 -8.61 -7.84
C LYS A 121 -20.19 -7.53 -8.67
N VAL A 122 -20.87 -7.94 -9.73
CA VAL A 122 -21.76 -7.05 -10.48
C VAL A 122 -22.89 -6.64 -9.53
N VAL A 123 -22.73 -5.49 -8.87
CA VAL A 123 -23.85 -4.81 -8.23
C VAL A 123 -24.64 -4.19 -9.38
N VAL A 124 -25.74 -4.83 -9.76
CA VAL A 124 -26.73 -4.24 -10.66
C VAL A 124 -27.40 -3.09 -9.89
N ASP A 125 -26.83 -1.90 -10.00
CA ASP A 125 -27.44 -0.70 -9.45
C ASP A 125 -28.50 -0.19 -10.45
N ASN A 126 -29.73 -0.67 -10.30
CA ASN A 126 -30.87 -0.20 -11.07
C ASN A 126 -31.34 1.17 -10.56
N ASN A 127 -30.54 2.22 -10.76
CA ASN A 127 -31.02 3.61 -10.71
C ASN A 127 -30.09 4.54 -11.49
N GLU A 128 -30.34 4.64 -12.80
CA GLU A 128 -29.88 5.78 -13.59
C GLU A 128 -30.55 7.06 -13.03
N ILE A 129 -29.76 7.85 -12.30
CA ILE A 129 -30.00 9.29 -12.20
C ILE A 129 -28.74 9.95 -12.76
N THR A 130 -28.82 10.32 -14.04
CA THR A 130 -27.81 11.14 -14.73
C THR A 130 -27.77 12.52 -14.08
N LYS A 131 -26.89 12.69 -13.09
CA LYS A 131 -26.42 14.03 -12.73
C LYS A 131 -25.32 14.40 -13.72
N ASP A 132 -25.59 15.40 -14.55
CA ASP A 132 -24.58 16.11 -15.33
C ASP A 132 -23.54 16.73 -14.37
N GLU A 133 -22.55 15.94 -13.99
CA GLU A 133 -21.40 16.44 -13.25
C GLU A 133 -20.49 17.18 -14.23
N LYS A 134 -20.35 18.50 -14.04
CA LYS A 134 -19.46 19.33 -14.86
C LYS A 134 -18.04 18.78 -14.76
N PRO A 135 -17.30 18.69 -15.89
CA PRO A 135 -15.98 18.11 -15.85
C PRO A 135 -14.98 18.91 -15.01
N TRP A 136 -14.16 18.20 -14.24
CA TRP A 136 -13.19 18.74 -13.29
C TRP A 136 -12.10 19.63 -13.92
N TRP A 137 -11.89 19.53 -15.23
CA TRP A 137 -10.92 20.34 -15.98
C TRP A 137 -11.38 21.77 -16.32
N LYS A 138 -12.63 22.13 -16.03
CA LYS A 138 -13.16 23.49 -16.32
C LYS A 138 -12.91 24.52 -15.21
N PHE A 139 -12.15 24.20 -14.17
CA PHE A 139 -11.92 25.06 -13.00
C PHE A 139 -10.49 25.61 -12.87
N TRP A 140 -9.68 25.53 -13.93
CA TRP A 140 -8.33 26.10 -14.00
C TRP A 140 -8.25 27.15 -15.10
#